data_AF-A0A2S5N0X4-F1
#
_entry.id   AF-A0A2S5N0X4-F1
#
_cell.length_a   1.000
_cell.length_b   1.000
_cell.length_c   1.000
_cell.angle_alpha   90.00
_cell.angle_beta   90.00
_cell.angle_gamma   90.00
#
_symmetry.space_group_name_H-M   'P 1'
#
loop_
_entity.id
_entity.type
_entity.pdbx_description
1 polymer ?
#
loop_
_entity_poly.entity_id
_entity_poly.type
_entity_poly.pdbx_seq_one_letter_code
_entity_poly.pdbx_strand_id
1 'polypeptide(L)' 'MGDLDLFEPGTQIFTGTVRSWSGSFGELVTDSGLAVIFVLQGQPQPQIGERITISARRFRPVYQAGTVTKA' A
#
# COMPACT_ATOMS: atom_id res chain seq x y z
N MET A 1 15.33 24.60 -7.47
CA MET A 1 14.30 23.94 -8.29
C MET A 1 13.55 23.03 -7.34
N GLY A 2 12.31 23.38 -6.99
CA GLY A 2 11.56 22.64 -5.97
C GLY A 2 11.15 21.28 -6.52
N ASP A 3 11.61 20.21 -5.89
CA ASP A 3 11.03 18.87 -6.09
C ASP A 3 9.53 18.99 -5.85
N LEU A 4 8.74 18.88 -6.92
CA LEU A 4 7.30 18.75 -6.81
C LEU A 4 7.07 17.35 -6.23
N ASP A 5 6.94 17.29 -4.91
CA ASP A 5 6.52 16.07 -4.23
C ASP A 5 5.13 15.69 -4.75
N LEU A 6 5.08 14.67 -5.60
CA LEU A 6 3.85 14.19 -6.22
C LEU A 6 2.96 13.44 -5.23
N PHE A 7 3.47 13.18 -4.02
CA PHE A 7 2.71 12.54 -2.96
C PHE A 7 1.97 13.58 -2.13
N GLU A 8 0.80 13.20 -1.62
CA GLU A 8 0.19 13.99 -0.57
C GLU A 8 1.09 13.99 0.68
N PRO A 9 1.12 15.11 1.43
CA PRO A 9 1.82 15.15 2.70
C PRO A 9 1.22 14.14 3.68
N GLY A 10 2.11 13.39 4.34
CA GLY A 10 1.73 12.41 5.37
C GLY A 10 1.92 10.95 4.95
N THR A 11 2.26 10.12 5.93
CA THR A 11 2.32 8.66 5.82
C THR A 11 1.08 8.07 6.50
N GLN A 12 0.39 7.18 5.81
CA GLN A 12 -0.75 6.45 6.34
C GLN A 12 -0.35 5.01 6.62
N ILE A 13 -0.91 4.44 7.67
CA ILE A 13 -0.69 3.04 8.03
C ILE A 13 -1.98 2.28 7.80
N PHE A 14 -1.90 1.18 7.05
CA PHE A 14 -3.02 0.30 6.80
C PHE A 14 -2.66 -1.11 7.23
N THR A 15 -3.57 -1.77 7.96
CA THR A 15 -3.47 -3.18 8.31
C THR A 15 -4.68 -3.91 7.74
N GLY A 16 -4.44 -5.06 7.10
CA GLY A 16 -5.48 -5.81 6.43
C GLY A 16 -5.00 -7.07 5.75
N THR A 17 -5.87 -7.67 4.95
CA THR A 17 -5.59 -8.88 4.17
C THR A 17 -5.43 -8.54 2.70
N VAL A 18 -4.39 -9.06 2.07
CA VAL A 18 -4.17 -8.92 0.63
C VAL A 18 -5.23 -9.73 -0.11
N ARG A 19 -6.06 -9.03 -0.89
CA ARG A 19 -7.17 -9.65 -1.62
C ARG A 19 -6.77 -10.06 -3.03
N SER A 20 -6.03 -9.23 -3.74
CA SER A 20 -5.71 -9.46 -5.14
C SER A 20 -4.40 -8.78 -5.56
N TRP A 21 -3.82 -9.27 -6.66
CA TRP A 21 -2.72 -8.64 -7.37
C TRP A 21 -3.06 -8.51 -8.85
N SER A 22 -2.74 -7.37 -9.43
CA SER A 22 -2.78 -7.12 -10.87
C SER A 22 -1.48 -6.45 -11.29
N GLY A 23 -0.55 -7.25 -11.83
CA GLY A 23 0.82 -6.80 -12.08
C GLY A 23 1.49 -6.33 -10.79
N SER A 24 1.90 -5.06 -10.74
CA SER A 24 2.55 -4.44 -9.57
C SER A 24 1.57 -3.82 -8.56
N PHE A 25 0.25 -3.85 -8.85
CA PHE A 25 -0.79 -3.27 -7.99
C PHE A 25 -1.41 -4.35 -7.12
N GLY A 26 -1.48 -4.09 -5.82
CA GLY A 26 -2.15 -4.92 -4.83
C GLY A 26 -3.41 -4.26 -4.31
N GLU A 27 -4.40 -5.08 -3.95
CA GLU A 27 -5.58 -4.64 -3.20
C GLU A 27 -5.48 -5.17 -1.77
N LEU A 28 -5.46 -4.28 -0.80
CA LEU A 28 -5.51 -4.59 0.63
C LEU A 28 -6.91 -4.28 1.16
N VAL A 29 -7.61 -5.27 1.70
CA VAL A 29 -8.84 -5.05 2.46
C VAL A 29 -8.45 -4.86 3.91
N THR A 30 -8.56 -3.63 4.39
CA THR A 30 -8.25 -3.27 5.78
C THR A 30 -9.24 -3.91 6.75
N ASP A 31 -8.86 -3.99 8.03
CA ASP A 31 -9.75 -4.52 9.09
C ASP A 31 -11.06 -3.72 9.23
N SER A 32 -11.04 -2.45 8.84
CA SER A 32 -12.22 -1.58 8.81
C SER A 32 -13.15 -1.84 7.62
N GLY A 33 -12.77 -2.75 6.70
CA GLY A 33 -13.51 -3.06 5.48
C GLY A 33 -13.17 -2.16 4.28
N LEU A 34 -12.29 -1.17 4.43
CA LEU A 34 -11.84 -0.33 3.31
C LEU A 34 -10.90 -1.09 2.38
N ALA A 35 -11.13 -0.99 1.07
CA ALA A 35 -10.22 -1.47 0.04
C ALA A 35 -9.19 -0.38 -0.31
N VAL A 36 -7.91 -0.71 -0.18
CA VAL A 36 -6.77 0.17 -0.46
C VAL A 36 -5.99 -0.41 -1.62
N ILE A 37 -5.89 0.35 -2.72
CA ILE A 37 -5.03 -0.02 -3.85
C ILE A 37 -3.63 0.54 -3.60
N PHE A 38 -2.64 -0.34 -3.63
CA PHE A 38 -1.26 0.03 -3.37
C PHE A 38 -0.28 -0.57 -4.38
N VAL A 39 0.89 0.04 -4.50
CA VAL A 39 2.05 -0.48 -5.21
C VAL A 39 3.22 -0.62 -4.25
N LEU A 40 4.12 -1.56 -4.54
CA LEU A 40 5.31 -1.81 -3.74
C LEU A 40 6.50 -1.04 -4.29
N GLN A 41 7.33 -0.49 -3.40
CA GLN A 41 8.61 0.11 -3.78
C GLN A 41 9.77 -0.72 -3.21
N GLY A 42 10.30 -1.63 -4.04
CA GLY A 42 11.47 -2.45 -3.67
C GLY A 42 11.23 -3.49 -2.56
N GLN A 43 9.98 -3.69 -2.16
CA GLN A 43 9.59 -4.71 -1.19
C GLN A 43 9.14 -6.00 -1.89
N PRO A 44 9.37 -7.18 -1.31
CA PRO A 44 8.82 -8.44 -1.82
C PRO A 44 7.30 -8.39 -1.86
N GLN A 45 6.70 -8.99 -2.88
CA GLN A 45 5.24 -9.07 -3.03
C GLN A 45 4.63 -10.04 -2.01
N PRO A 46 3.77 -9.58 -1.07
CA PRO A 46 3.03 -10.48 -0.18
C PRO A 46 2.06 -11.40 -0.92
N GLN A 47 1.71 -12.52 -0.31
CA GLN A 47 0.79 -13.50 -0.90
C GLN A 47 -0.67 -13.04 -0.80
N ILE A 48 -1.52 -13.51 -1.72
CA ILE A 48 -2.98 -13.35 -1.58
C ILE A 48 -3.45 -14.12 -0.35
N GLY A 49 -4.33 -13.50 0.45
CA GLY A 49 -4.79 -14.03 1.73
C GLY A 49 -3.85 -13.72 2.90
N GLU A 50 -2.68 -13.16 2.63
CA GLU A 50 -1.74 -12.77 3.68
C GLU A 50 -2.19 -11.49 4.39
N ARG A 51 -2.08 -11.51 5.72
CA ARG A 51 -2.34 -10.33 6.55
C ARG A 51 -1.06 -9.51 6.67
N ILE A 52 -1.12 -8.24 6.30
CA ILE A 52 0.02 -7.34 6.31
C ILE A 52 -0.32 -5.98 6.93
N THR A 53 0.71 -5.29 7.40
CA THR A 53 0.68 -3.86 7.70
C THR A 53 1.60 -3.12 6.74
N ILE A 54 1.07 -2.08 6.09
CA ILE A 54 1.82 -1.22 5.17
C ILE A 54 1.89 0.22 5.70
N SER A 55 3.05 0.86 5.55
CA SER A 55 3.18 2.30 5.63
C SER A 55 3.18 2.84 4.20
N ALA A 56 2.25 3.74 3.88
CA ALA A 56 2.05 4.19 2.51
C ALA A 56 1.81 5.69 2.39
N ARG A 57 2.30 6.27 1.29
CA ARG A 57 2.06 7.65 0.90
C ARG A 57 1.08 7.68 -0.26
N ARG A 58 0.18 8.66 -0.29
CA ARG A 58 -0.84 8.75 -1.35
C ARG A 58 -0.25 9.36 -2.61
N PHE A 59 -0.29 8.61 -3.70
CA PHE A 59 0.12 9.01 -5.05
C PHE A 59 -1.08 8.86 -5.98
N ARG A 60 -1.95 9.88 -6.02
CA ARG A 60 -3.32 9.78 -6.57
C ARG A 60 -3.35 9.07 -7.94
N PRO A 61 -4.18 8.03 -8.14
CA PRO A 61 -5.22 7.49 -7.25
C PRO A 61 -4.75 6.34 -6.32
N VAL A 62 -3.47 5.98 -6.32
CA VAL A 62 -2.93 4.80 -5.61
C VAL A 62 -2.12 5.18 -4.38
N TYR A 63 -1.82 4.18 -3.54
CA TYR A 63 -0.87 4.32 -2.44
C TYR A 63 0.47 3.70 -2.82
N GLN A 64 1.58 4.35 -2.51
CA GLN A 64 2.89 3.75 -2.60
C GLN A 64 3.30 3.26 -1.22
N ALA A 65 3.41 1.94 -1.06
CA ALA A 65 3.85 1.31 0.17
C ALA A 65 5.39 1.34 0.27
N GLY A 66 5.89 1.96 1.35
CA GLY A 66 7.32 2.05 1.66
C GLY A 66 7.81 0.90 2.54
N THR A 67 7.05 0.57 3.60
CA THR A 67 7.34 -0.58 4.47
C THR A 67 6.18 -1.55 4.43
N VAL A 68 6.49 -2.84 4.34
CA VAL A 68 5.52 -3.93 4.38
C VAL A 68 5.97 -4.92 5.45
N THR A 69 5.08 -5.26 6.37
CA THR A 69 5.34 -6.21 7.46
C THR A 69 4.21 -7.22 7.54
N LYS A 70 4.56 -8.48 7.80
CA LYS A 70 3.56 -9.51 8.12
C LYS A 70 2.96 -9.20 9.49
N ALA A 71 1.64 -9.31 9.60
CA ALA A 71 0.90 -9.06 10.83
C ALA A 71 0.56 -10.36 11.57
#